data_AF-A0A3B8V205-F1
#
_entry.id   AF-A0A3B8V205-F1
#
_cell.length_a   1.000
_cell.length_b   1.000
_cell.length_c   1.000
_cell.angle_alpha   90.00
_cell.angle_beta   90.00
_cell.angle_gamma   90.00
#
_symmetry.space_group_name_H-M   'P 1'
#
loop_
_entity.id
_entity.type
_entity.pdbx_description
1 polymer ?
#
loop_
_entity_poly.entity_id
_entity_poly.type
_entity_poly.pdbx_seq_one_letter_code
_entity_poly.pdbx_strand_id
1 'polypeptide(L)'
;DLATGGIRDADGKGRHTTTARSLHLLPSGGVLVDNPGVRECQLADCVRGILELFDDVVQIADRCRFRNCRHDGEAGCAIGPALESGELDRRRFTNFQTLNEEQARNAKALVEREERAERLERRRSAGRSPKSSTTGKRRRRK
;
A
#
# COMPACT_ATOMS: atom_id res chain seq x y z
N ASP A 1 -14.10 28.80 11.55
CA ASP A 1 -14.38 27.49 12.17
C ASP A 1 -14.58 26.41 11.13
N LEU A 2 -13.87 25.29 11.29
CA LEU A 2 -14.09 24.07 10.52
C LEU A 2 -15.32 23.36 11.10
N ALA A 3 -16.31 23.06 10.27
CA ALA A 3 -17.51 22.36 10.72
C ALA A 3 -17.18 20.92 11.12
N THR A 4 -17.47 20.52 12.35
CA THR A 4 -17.39 19.12 12.81
C THR A 4 -18.72 18.41 12.56
N GLY A 5 -18.66 17.15 12.15
CA GLY A 5 -19.86 16.31 11.95
C GLY A 5 -20.25 15.55 13.22
N GLY A 6 -21.51 15.09 13.27
CA GLY A 6 -21.96 14.17 14.31
C GLY A 6 -21.33 12.77 14.21
N ILE A 7 -21.41 12.02 15.32
CA ILE A 7 -20.98 10.62 15.38
C ILE A 7 -22.12 9.73 14.87
N ARG A 8 -21.80 8.66 14.14
CA ARG A 8 -22.78 7.64 13.76
C ARG A 8 -23.12 6.76 14.96
N ASP A 9 -24.40 6.71 15.33
CA ASP A 9 -24.87 5.88 16.46
C ASP A 9 -24.62 4.38 16.26
N ALA A 10 -24.58 3.91 15.00
CA ALA A 10 -24.44 2.50 14.67
C ALA A 10 -23.05 1.91 14.97
N ASP A 11 -21.98 2.71 14.88
CA ASP A 11 -20.60 2.22 15.06
C ASP A 11 -19.70 3.16 15.85
N GLY A 12 -20.25 4.25 16.41
CA GLY A 12 -19.51 5.22 17.23
C GLY A 12 -18.42 5.97 16.46
N LYS A 13 -18.43 5.93 15.13
CA LYS A 13 -17.38 6.57 14.31
C LYS A 13 -17.77 7.98 13.88
N GLY A 14 -16.82 8.90 13.99
CA GLY A 14 -16.95 10.26 13.47
C GLY A 14 -16.98 10.31 11.94
N ARG A 15 -17.64 11.33 11.38
CA ARG A 15 -17.67 11.57 9.93
C ARG A 15 -16.61 12.59 9.56
N HIS A 16 -15.74 12.25 8.60
CA HIS A 16 -14.84 13.23 8.00
C HIS A 16 -15.65 14.32 7.30
N THR A 17 -15.61 15.54 7.85
CA THR A 17 -16.25 16.73 7.27
C THR A 17 -15.28 17.59 6.46
N THR A 18 -13.98 17.44 6.68
CA THR A 18 -12.94 18.04 5.84
C THR A 18 -13.06 17.45 4.42
N THR A 19 -13.39 18.30 3.44
CA THR A 19 -13.58 17.92 2.02
C THR A 19 -12.46 18.43 1.11
N ALA A 20 -11.65 19.38 1.57
CA ALA A 20 -10.54 19.96 0.84
C ALA A 20 -9.29 20.02 1.73
N ARG A 21 -8.11 19.99 1.11
CA ARG A 21 -6.83 20.20 1.80
C ARG A 21 -6.69 21.68 2.14
N SER A 22 -6.37 22.00 3.38
CA SER A 22 -6.11 23.38 3.84
C SER A 22 -4.79 23.47 4.59
N LEU A 23 -4.25 24.69 4.64
CA LEU A 23 -3.02 25.02 5.34
C LEU A 23 -3.30 26.22 6.25
N HIS A 24 -2.95 26.11 7.52
CA HIS A 24 -3.18 27.11 8.54
C HIS A 24 -1.86 27.52 9.18
N LEU A 25 -1.59 28.83 9.20
CA LEU A 25 -0.45 29.40 9.91
C LEU A 25 -0.81 29.56 11.38
N LEU A 26 0.01 29.00 12.27
CA LEU A 26 -0.19 29.09 13.71
C LEU A 26 0.48 30.36 14.24
N PRO A 27 -0.12 31.07 15.20
CA PRO A 27 0.49 32.27 15.81
C PRO A 27 1.88 32.02 16.43
N SER A 28 2.17 30.77 16.81
CA SER A 28 3.47 30.33 17.33
C SER A 28 4.52 30.05 16.25
N GLY A 29 4.22 30.29 14.97
CA GLY A 29 5.14 30.10 13.85
C GLY A 29 5.10 28.72 13.18
N GLY A 30 4.21 27.82 13.63
CA GLY A 30 4.00 26.50 13.00
C GLY A 30 3.03 26.53 11.81
N VAL A 31 3.00 25.44 11.05
CA VAL A 31 2.06 25.23 9.94
C VAL A 31 1.24 23.96 10.21
N LEU A 32 -0.09 24.09 10.24
CA LEU A 32 -1.01 22.95 10.29
C LEU A 32 -1.53 22.66 8.88
N VAL A 33 -1.33 21.44 8.40
CA VAL A 33 -1.91 20.95 7.14
C VAL A 33 -3.07 20.03 7.50
N ASP A 34 -4.30 20.44 7.22
CA ASP A 34 -5.48 19.59 7.36
C ASP A 34 -5.79 18.96 5.99
N ASN A 35 -5.99 17.64 5.97
CA ASN A 35 -6.21 16.88 4.75
C ASN A 35 -7.56 16.15 4.90
N PRO A 36 -8.42 16.11 3.87
CA PRO A 36 -9.60 15.25 3.88
C PRO A 36 -9.18 13.82 4.22
N GLY A 37 -10.00 13.13 5.02
CA GLY A 37 -9.66 11.83 5.60
C GLY A 37 -9.05 10.86 4.59
N VAL A 38 -7.73 10.66 4.69
CA VAL A 38 -7.03 9.57 4.02
C VAL A 38 -7.55 8.27 4.63
N ARG A 39 -8.42 7.58 3.88
CA ARG A 39 -9.06 6.33 4.35
C ARG A 39 -8.10 5.15 4.36
N GLU A 40 -7.12 5.19 3.47
CA GLU A 40 -6.09 4.17 3.30
C GLU A 40 -4.84 4.86 2.74
N CYS A 41 -3.68 4.55 3.29
CA CYS A 41 -2.39 4.88 2.69
C CYS A 41 -1.75 3.57 2.29
N GLN A 42 -1.74 3.27 0.99
CA GLN A 42 -1.06 2.08 0.52
C GLN A 42 0.44 2.29 0.63
N LEU A 43 1.09 1.47 1.44
CA LEU A 43 2.54 1.41 1.52
C LEU A 43 3.02 0.56 0.35
N ALA A 44 3.64 1.20 -0.65
CA ALA A 44 4.35 0.52 -1.71
C ALA A 44 5.78 0.22 -1.24
N ASP A 45 6.26 -1.00 -1.50
CA ASP A 45 7.63 -1.44 -1.25
C ASP A 45 8.13 -1.15 0.19
N CYS A 46 7.32 -1.49 1.20
CA CYS A 46 7.68 -1.25 2.60
C CYS A 46 8.24 -2.48 3.33
N VAL A 47 8.68 -3.52 2.59
CA VAL A 47 9.25 -4.75 3.16
C VAL A 47 10.34 -4.43 4.19
N ARG A 48 11.30 -3.58 3.82
CA ARG A 48 12.36 -3.14 4.74
C ARG A 48 11.81 -2.43 5.97
N GLY A 49 10.84 -1.53 5.79
CA GLY A 49 10.25 -0.79 6.90
C GLY A 49 9.48 -1.67 7.88
N ILE A 50 8.83 -2.73 7.39
CA ILE A 50 8.19 -3.74 8.24
C ILE A 50 9.24 -4.51 9.02
N LEU A 51 10.31 -4.98 8.35
CA LEU A 51 11.38 -5.71 9.03
C LEU A 51 12.06 -4.86 10.11
N GLU A 52 12.29 -3.57 9.86
CA GLU A 52 12.85 -2.64 10.85
C GLU A 52 11.89 -2.37 12.01
N LEU A 53 10.60 -2.17 11.73
CA LEU A 53 9.59 -1.86 12.77
C LEU A 53 9.31 -3.05 13.70
N PHE A 54 9.47 -4.26 13.17
CA PHE A 54 9.23 -5.54 13.85
C PHE A 54 10.53 -6.34 14.02
N ASP A 55 11.68 -5.66 14.17
CA ASP A 55 12.98 -6.32 14.33
C ASP A 55 12.97 -7.33 15.49
N ASP A 56 12.30 -7.03 16.60
CA ASP A 56 12.11 -7.96 17.70
C ASP A 56 11.44 -9.29 17.28
N VAL A 57 10.42 -9.23 16.41
CA VAL A 57 9.77 -10.42 15.84
C VAL A 57 10.75 -11.16 14.93
N VAL A 58 11.52 -10.45 14.11
CA VAL A 58 12.53 -11.03 13.20
C VAL A 58 13.64 -11.73 13.98
N GLN A 59 14.19 -11.10 15.03
CA GLN A 59 15.22 -11.66 15.88
C GLN A 59 14.77 -12.93 16.61
N ILE A 60 13.49 -13.02 17.01
CA ILE A 60 12.93 -14.24 17.59
C ILE A 60 12.73 -15.29 16.50
N ALA A 61 12.18 -14.91 15.34
CA ALA A 61 11.97 -15.81 14.21
C ALA A 61 13.28 -16.44 13.69
N ASP A 62 14.40 -15.70 13.74
CA ASP A 62 15.74 -16.19 13.37
C ASP A 62 16.25 -17.30 14.29
N ARG A 63 15.68 -17.43 15.50
CA ARG A 63 15.97 -18.54 16.44
C ARG A 63 15.17 -19.80 16.13
N CYS A 64 14.25 -19.76 15.16
CA CYS A 64 13.52 -20.94 14.74
C CYS A 64 14.45 -22.00 14.15
N ARG A 65 14.15 -23.27 14.41
CA ARG A 65 14.88 -24.41 13.87
C ARG A 65 14.88 -24.44 12.34
N PHE A 66 13.80 -23.98 11.71
CA PHE A 66 13.59 -24.03 10.27
C PHE A 66 13.52 -22.61 9.70
N ARG A 67 14.21 -22.37 8.58
CA ARG A 67 14.20 -21.08 7.86
C ARG A 67 12.85 -20.71 7.26
N ASN A 68 12.00 -21.72 7.00
CA ASN A 68 10.66 -21.57 6.43
C ASN A 68 9.56 -21.84 7.47
N CYS A 69 9.87 -21.66 8.75
CA CYS A 69 8.90 -21.77 9.85
C CYS A 69 7.72 -20.82 9.59
N ARG A 70 6.51 -21.37 9.59
CA ARG A 70 5.25 -20.63 9.47
C ARG A 70 4.78 -20.04 10.80
N HIS A 71 5.43 -20.43 11.89
CA HIS A 71 5.11 -20.04 13.26
C HIS A 71 3.71 -20.48 13.70
N ASP A 72 3.22 -21.59 13.13
CA ASP A 72 1.89 -22.15 13.34
C ASP A 72 1.97 -23.50 14.08
N GLY A 73 2.64 -23.50 15.24
CA GLY A 73 2.77 -24.69 16.09
C GLY A 73 3.84 -25.70 15.66
N GLU A 74 4.75 -25.35 14.75
CA GLU A 74 5.84 -26.23 14.33
C GLU A 74 6.85 -26.50 15.45
N ALA A 75 7.36 -27.73 15.53
CA ALA A 75 8.39 -28.10 16.51
C ALA A 75 9.69 -27.31 16.28
N GLY A 76 10.19 -26.65 17.33
CA GLY A 76 11.37 -25.78 17.23
C GLY A 76 11.08 -24.38 16.70
N CYS A 77 9.82 -23.95 16.65
CA CYS A 77 9.45 -22.55 16.48
C CYS A 77 9.78 -21.76 17.76
N ALA A 78 10.50 -20.64 17.64
CA ALA A 78 10.83 -19.76 18.75
C ALA A 78 9.72 -18.74 19.08
N ILE A 79 8.86 -18.41 18.09
CA ILE A 79 7.74 -17.47 18.29
C ILE A 79 6.70 -18.01 19.27
N GLY A 80 6.35 -19.30 19.18
CA GLY A 80 5.35 -19.91 20.08
C GLY A 80 5.71 -19.73 21.57
N PRO A 81 6.89 -20.20 22.01
CA PRO A 81 7.36 -19.97 23.37
C PRO A 81 7.47 -18.50 23.76
N ALA A 82 7.92 -17.61 22.86
CA ALA A 82 8.01 -16.18 23.13
C ALA A 82 6.63 -15.53 23.36
N LEU A 83 5.59 -16.00 22.65
CA LEU A 83 4.21 -15.59 22.88
C LEU A 83 3.64 -16.14 24.19
N GLU A 84 4.01 -17.37 24.57
CA GLU A 84 3.57 -17.99 25.83
C GLU A 84 4.24 -17.37 27.06
N SER A 85 5.52 -17.00 26.94
CA SER A 85 6.29 -16.36 28.02
C SER A 85 5.98 -14.87 28.18
N GLY A 86 5.39 -14.24 27.16
CA GLY A 86 5.17 -12.79 27.11
C GLY A 86 6.39 -11.98 26.66
N GLU A 87 7.48 -12.62 26.23
CA GLU A 87 8.62 -11.96 25.54
C GLU A 87 8.13 -11.24 24.28
N LEU A 88 7.15 -11.83 23.58
CA LEU A 88 6.50 -11.24 22.43
C LEU A 88 5.00 -11.05 22.69
N ASP A 89 4.51 -9.83 22.47
CA ASP A 89 3.08 -9.54 22.55
C ASP A 89 2.31 -10.15 21.36
N ARG A 90 1.19 -10.82 21.66
CA ARG A 90 0.37 -11.49 20.64
C ARG A 90 -0.21 -10.50 19.63
N ARG A 91 -0.66 -9.33 20.07
CA ARG A 91 -1.20 -8.31 19.16
C ARG A 91 -0.10 -7.79 18.23
N ARG A 92 1.13 -7.62 18.73
CA ARG A 92 2.30 -7.25 17.93
C ARG A 92 2.61 -8.29 16.85
N PHE A 93 2.63 -9.58 17.19
CA PHE A 93 2.84 -10.65 16.21
C PHE A 93 1.73 -10.73 15.17
N THR A 94 0.46 -10.62 15.59
CA THR A 94 -0.68 -10.58 14.66
C THR A 94 -0.57 -9.40 13.69
N ASN A 95 -0.22 -8.21 14.16
CA ASN A 95 -0.03 -7.04 13.30
C ASN A 95 1.09 -7.27 12.28
N PHE A 96 2.20 -7.89 12.67
CA PHE A 96 3.29 -8.25 11.76
C PHE A 96 2.81 -9.19 10.64
N GLN A 97 2.06 -10.25 10.99
CA GLN A 97 1.49 -11.17 10.01
C GLN A 97 0.53 -10.46 9.05
N THR A 98 -0.41 -9.67 9.59
CA THR A 98 -1.38 -8.92 8.77
C THR A 98 -0.68 -7.97 7.79
N LEU A 99 0.32 -7.23 8.24
CA LEU A 99 1.07 -6.30 7.37
C LEU A 99 1.84 -7.02 6.27
N ASN A 100 2.47 -8.16 6.57
CA ASN A 100 3.15 -8.96 5.55
C ASN A 100 2.18 -9.52 4.50
N GLU A 101 1.00 -9.98 4.91
CA GLU A 101 -0.05 -10.44 4.00
C GLU A 101 -0.61 -9.31 3.12
N GLU A 102 -0.81 -8.12 3.70
CA GLU A 102 -1.20 -6.92 2.96
C GLU A 102 -0.14 -6.52 1.95
N GLN A 103 1.14 -6.53 2.32
CA GLN A 103 2.23 -6.24 1.39
C GLN A 103 2.33 -7.24 0.25
N ALA A 104 2.20 -8.53 0.53
CA ALA A 104 2.20 -9.55 -0.52
C ALA A 104 1.04 -9.34 -1.52
N ARG A 105 -0.16 -8.99 -1.01
CA ARG A 105 -1.32 -8.65 -1.86
C ARG A 105 -1.07 -7.39 -2.69
N ASN A 106 -0.54 -6.33 -2.08
CA ASN A 106 -0.26 -5.07 -2.77
C ASN A 106 0.81 -5.24 -3.85
N ALA A 107 1.89 -5.97 -3.56
CA ALA A 107 2.94 -6.27 -4.53
C ALA A 107 2.38 -7.04 -5.73
N LYS A 108 1.54 -8.06 -5.50
CA LYS A 108 0.88 -8.81 -6.59
C LYS A 108 -0.03 -7.92 -7.43
N ALA A 109 -0.85 -7.08 -6.78
CA ALA A 109 -1.77 -6.17 -7.48
C ALA A 109 -1.03 -5.13 -8.32
N LEU A 110 0.13 -4.66 -7.88
CA LEU A 110 0.99 -3.75 -8.65
C LEU A 110 1.49 -4.42 -9.93
N VAL A 111 2.06 -5.62 -9.82
CA VAL A 111 2.54 -6.40 -10.98
C VAL A 111 1.40 -6.66 -11.98
N GLU A 112 0.24 -7.11 -11.52
CA GLU A 112 -0.93 -7.33 -12.38
C GLU A 112 -1.39 -6.04 -13.11
N ARG A 113 -1.32 -4.90 -12.43
CA ARG A 113 -1.66 -3.60 -13.02
C ARG A 113 -0.67 -3.19 -14.11
N GLU A 114 0.62 -3.41 -13.87
CA GLU A 114 1.70 -3.15 -14.83
C GLU A 114 1.54 -4.03 -16.08
N GLU A 115 1.37 -5.35 -15.91
CA GLU A 115 1.14 -6.28 -17.02
C GLU A 115 -0.09 -5.91 -17.86
N ARG A 116 -1.18 -5.48 -17.19
CA ARG A 116 -2.39 -5.01 -17.86
C ARG A 116 -2.14 -3.74 -18.66
N ALA A 117 -1.38 -2.79 -18.12
CA ALA A 117 -1.00 -1.57 -18.80
C ALA A 117 -0.16 -1.88 -20.06
N GLU A 118 0.88 -2.72 -19.93
CA GLU A 118 1.71 -3.13 -21.07
C GLU A 118 0.90 -3.85 -22.16
N ARG A 119 -0.04 -4.72 -21.77
CA ARG A 119 -0.93 -5.41 -22.72
C ARG A 119 -1.80 -4.43 -23.49
N LEU A 120 -2.34 -3.42 -22.81
CA LEU A 120 -3.13 -2.36 -23.43
C LEU A 120 -2.29 -1.53 -24.41
N GLU A 121 -1.07 -1.18 -24.03
CA GLU A 121 -0.13 -0.46 -24.89
C GLU A 121 0.24 -1.27 -26.12
N ARG A 122 0.59 -2.55 -25.97
CA ARG A 122 0.87 -3.46 -27.11
C ARG A 122 -0.31 -3.50 -28.09
N ARG A 123 -1.55 -3.59 -27.59
CA ARG A 123 -2.76 -3.55 -28.43
C ARG A 123 -2.93 -2.21 -29.14
N ARG A 124 -2.65 -1.08 -28.48
CA ARG A 124 -2.73 0.27 -29.09
C ARG A 124 -1.69 0.44 -30.20
N SER A 125 -0.47 -0.04 -29.98
CA SER A 125 0.63 0.04 -30.95
C SER A 125 0.37 -0.84 -32.18
N ALA A 126 -0.18 -2.05 -32.00
CA ALA A 126 -0.54 -2.94 -33.10
C ALA A 126 -1.73 -2.44 -33.97
N GLY A 127 -2.64 -1.64 -33.38
CA GLY A 127 -3.79 -1.07 -34.10
C GLY A 127 -3.49 0.19 -34.93
N ARG A 128 -2.25 0.72 -34.90
CA ARG A 128 -1.87 1.93 -35.63
C ARG A 128 -1.39 1.57 -37.04
N SER A 129 -2.30 1.47 -38.00
CA SER A 129 -1.93 1.36 -39.43
C SER A 129 -1.09 2.56 -39.87
N PRO A 130 -0.01 2.39 -40.66
CA PRO A 130 0.75 3.51 -41.20
C PRO A 130 -0.16 4.31 -42.15
N LYS A 131 -0.27 5.63 -41.93
CA LYS A 131 -0.97 6.50 -42.89
C LYS A 131 -0.21 6.46 -44.23
N SER A 132 -0.84 5.93 -45.27
CA SER A 132 -0.29 5.97 -46.63
C SER A 132 -0.17 7.43 -47.09
N SER A 133 1.05 7.88 -47.38
CA SER A 133 1.34 9.19 -47.94
C SER A 133 1.00 9.20 -49.44
N THR A 134 -0.25 9.49 -49.79
CA THR A 134 -0.62 9.78 -51.19
C THR A 134 -0.02 11.11 -51.63
N THR A 135 1.15 11.04 -52.25
CA THR A 135 1.81 12.18 -52.90
C THR A 135 1.04 12.52 -54.19
N GLY A 136 0.22 13.57 -54.16
CA GLY A 136 -0.57 14.03 -55.29
C GLY A 136 0.31 14.59 -56.42
N LYS A 137 0.57 13.78 -57.45
CA LYS A 137 1.10 14.26 -58.75
C LYS A 137 0.00 15.06 -59.48
N ARG A 138 -0.02 16.38 -59.30
CA ARG A 138 -0.77 17.32 -60.16
C ARG A 138 -0.17 17.31 -61.57
N ARG A 139 -0.78 16.56 -62.48
CA ARG A 139 -0.53 16.68 -63.93
C ARG A 139 -1.18 17.96 -64.45
N ARG A 140 -0.37 18.95 -64.82
CA ARG A 140 -0.76 20.04 -65.73
C ARG A 140 -1.18 19.42 -67.08
N ARG A 141 -2.35 19.79 -67.59
CA ARG A 141 -2.65 19.72 -69.02
C ARG A 141 -3.21 21.06 -69.50
N LYS A 142 -2.78 21.37 -70.72
CA LYS A 142 -2.89 22.59 -71.52
C LYS A 142 -4.28 23.19 -71.57
#